data_AF-I9ZJ11-F1
#
_entry.id   AF-I9ZJ11-F1
#
_cell.length_a   1.000
_cell.length_b   1.000
_cell.length_c   1.000
_cell.angle_alpha   90.00
_cell.angle_beta   90.00
_cell.angle_gamma   90.00
#
_symmetry.space_group_name_H-M   'P 1'
#
loop_
_entity.id
_entity.type
_entity.pdbx_description
1 polymer ?
#
loop_
_entity_poly.entity_id
_entity_poly.type
_entity_poly.pdbx_seq_one_letter_code
_entity_poly.pdbx_strand_id
1 'polypeptide(L)' 'MLEKGTKGTDHLGRVFVDYDNKRVGLNNTWDKKDLGNHWVVSSYEIYNSESESPVLLMTQLQGVGLGTPKLTEPNPTTKN' A
#
# COMPACT_ATOMS: atom_id res chain seq x y z
N MET A 1 21.77 14.16 0.12
CA MET A 1 20.48 14.55 0.74
C MET A 1 19.41 13.62 0.18
N LEU A 2 18.58 12.99 1.02
CA LEU A 2 17.48 12.14 0.55
C LEU A 2 16.25 13.02 0.33
N GLU A 3 15.67 12.94 -0.85
CA GLU A 3 14.38 13.59 -1.12
C GLU A 3 13.27 12.84 -0.39
N LYS A 4 12.36 13.60 0.22
CA LYS A 4 11.23 13.05 0.97
C LYS A 4 10.01 12.98 0.07
N GLY A 5 9.27 11.88 0.17
CA GLY A 5 7.92 11.79 -0.40
C GLY A 5 6.89 12.62 0.38
N THR A 6 5.70 12.72 -0.19
CA THR A 6 4.52 13.38 0.40
C THR A 6 3.64 12.34 1.07
N LYS A 7 3.34 12.50 2.37
CA LYS A 7 2.37 11.64 3.05
C LYS A 7 0.94 12.04 2.69
N GLY A 8 0.06 11.05 2.56
CA GLY A 8 -1.37 11.26 2.36
C GLY A 8 -2.22 10.26 3.14
N THR A 9 -3.51 10.55 3.19
CA THR A 9 -4.53 9.67 3.76
C THR A 9 -5.78 9.77 2.93
N ASP A 10 -6.37 8.63 2.59
CA ASP A 10 -7.61 8.60 1.81
C ASP A 10 -8.86 8.68 2.70
N HIS A 11 -10.04 8.69 2.06
CA HIS A 11 -11.34 8.70 2.73
C HIS A 11 -11.61 7.50 3.65
N LEU A 12 -10.82 6.42 3.56
CA LEU A 12 -10.92 5.25 4.43
C LEU A 12 -9.87 5.26 5.56
N GLY A 13 -9.08 6.33 5.68
CA GLY A 13 -8.07 6.46 6.72
C GLY A 13 -6.76 5.71 6.42
N ARG A 14 -6.55 5.21 5.20
CA ARG A 14 -5.32 4.49 4.85
C ARG A 14 -4.19 5.47 4.57
N VAL A 15 -3.04 5.21 5.17
CA VAL A 15 -1.85 6.05 5.03
C VAL A 15 -1.04 5.61 3.82
N PHE A 16 -0.55 6.57 3.05
CA PHE A 16 0.37 6.31 1.94
C PHE A 16 1.43 7.39 1.84
N VAL A 17 2.50 7.09 1.11
CA VAL A 17 3.55 8.04 0.72
C VAL A 17 3.66 8.06 -0.79
N ASP A 18 3.54 9.24 -1.36
CA ASP A 18 3.79 9.51 -2.77
C ASP A 18 5.21 10.00 -2.98
N TYR A 19 5.87 9.48 -4.00
CA TYR A 19 7.16 9.94 -4.45
C TYR A 19 7.26 9.79 -5.95
N ASP A 20 7.37 10.92 -6.66
CA ASP A 20 7.34 10.95 -8.12
C ASP A 20 6.10 10.21 -8.66
N ASN A 21 6.26 9.21 -9.52
CA ASN A 21 5.17 8.43 -10.08
C ASN A 21 4.84 7.17 -9.27
N LYS A 22 5.22 7.12 -7.99
CA LYS A 22 5.04 5.95 -7.12
C LYS A 22 4.22 6.29 -5.89
N ARG A 23 3.40 5.34 -5.45
CA ARG A 23 2.68 5.39 -4.17
C ARG A 23 2.97 4.13 -3.37
N VAL A 24 3.26 4.31 -2.09
CA VAL A 24 3.46 3.22 -1.12
C VAL A 24 2.36 3.28 -0.08
N GLY A 25 1.52 2.25 0.02
CA GLY A 25 0.53 2.10 1.07
C GLY A 25 1.14 1.51 2.35
N LEU A 26 0.76 2.05 3.50
CA LEU A 26 1.27 1.67 4.81
C LEU A 26 0.15 1.20 5.74
N ASN A 27 0.42 0.19 6.56
CA ASN A 27 -0.48 -0.31 7.61
C ASN A 27 0.25 -0.37 8.96
N ASN A 28 -0.42 -0.01 10.06
CA ASN A 28 0.10 -0.08 11.42
C ASN A 28 -0.31 -1.36 12.17
N THR A 29 -0.93 -2.31 11.47
CA THR A 29 -1.33 -3.61 12.00
C THR A 29 -0.83 -4.75 11.10
N TRP A 30 -0.47 -5.87 11.70
CA TRP A 30 -0.13 -7.12 11.01
C TRP A 30 -0.66 -8.29 11.83
N ASP A 31 -1.33 -9.25 11.19
CA ASP A 31 -1.93 -10.42 11.86
C ASP A 31 -2.76 -10.05 13.12
N LYS A 32 -3.59 -9.00 13.00
CA LYS A 32 -4.43 -8.45 14.09
C LYS A 32 -3.65 -7.94 15.30
N LYS A 33 -2.34 -7.69 15.17
CA LYS A 33 -1.50 -7.05 16.17
C LYS A 33 -1.18 -5.62 15.74
N ASP A 34 -1.32 -4.69 16.67
CA ASP A 34 -0.82 -3.32 16.51
C ASP A 34 0.71 -3.32 16.53
N LEU A 35 1.31 -2.54 15.63
CA LEU A 35 2.75 -2.46 15.45
C LEU A 35 3.39 -1.28 16.20
N GLY A 36 2.61 -0.51 16.97
CA GLY A 36 3.07 0.65 17.72
C GLY A 36 3.62 1.74 16.80
N ASN A 37 4.91 2.03 16.93
CA ASN A 37 5.64 2.99 16.11
C ASN A 37 6.19 2.40 14.80
N HIS A 38 5.84 1.15 14.46
CA HIS A 38 6.25 0.48 13.23
C HIS A 38 5.11 0.44 12.20
N TRP A 39 5.48 0.38 10.92
CA TRP A 39 4.56 0.29 9.80
C TRP A 39 5.03 -0.81 8.83
N VAL A 40 4.09 -1.52 8.21
CA VAL A 40 4.35 -2.45 7.12
C VAL A 40 3.91 -1.85 5.80
N VAL A 41 4.63 -2.16 4.73
CA VAL A 41 4.20 -1.82 3.38
C VAL A 41 3.08 -2.79 2.99
N SER A 42 1.88 -2.25 2.75
CA SER A 42 0.70 -3.04 2.39
C SER A 42 0.42 -3.03 0.88
N SER A 43 0.91 -2.02 0.16
CA SER A 43 0.75 -1.90 -1.29
C SER A 43 1.82 -1.01 -1.90
N TYR A 44 2.05 -1.19 -3.20
CA TYR A 44 2.97 -0.37 -3.99
C TYR A 44 2.38 -0.17 -5.38
N GLU A 45 2.24 1.08 -5.80
CA GLU A 45 1.67 1.45 -7.10
C GLU A 45 2.68 2.29 -7.88
N ILE A 46 2.80 2.05 -9.18
CA ILE A 46 3.52 2.89 -10.13
C ILE A 46 2.52 3.43 -11.14
N TYR A 47 2.44 4.74 -11.26
CA TYR A 47 1.62 5.42 -12.27
C TYR A 47 2.47 5.67 -13.52
N ASN A 48 2.16 5.01 -14.63
CA ASN A 48 2.74 5.36 -15.93
C ASN A 48 1.74 6.25 -16.68
N SER A 49 2.24 7.24 -17.44
CA SER A 49 1.41 8.27 -18.11
C SER A 49 0.54 7.78 -19.27
N GLU A 50 0.44 6.48 -19.54
CA GLU A 50 -0.39 5.96 -20.63
C GLU A 50 -1.30 4.85 -20.13
N SER A 51 -2.55 5.19 -19.78
CA SER A 51 -3.76 4.35 -19.80
C SER A 51 -3.77 2.94 -19.15
N GLU A 52 -2.67 2.47 -18.55
CA GLU A 52 -2.58 1.17 -17.92
C GLU A 52 -2.76 1.27 -16.41
N SER A 53 -3.61 0.39 -15.88
CA SER A 53 -3.77 0.23 -14.44
C SER A 53 -2.42 -0.13 -13.81
N PRO A 54 -2.08 0.43 -12.63
CA PRO A 54 -0.78 0.24 -12.00
C PRO A 54 -0.42 -1.26 -11.91
N VAL A 55 0.68 -1.64 -12.56
CA VAL A 55 1.16 -3.04 -12.60
C VAL A 55 1.73 -3.41 -11.23
N LEU A 56 0.97 -4.22 -10.50
CA LEU A 56 1.30 -4.74 -9.17
C LEU A 56 2.29 -5.91 -9.29
N LEU A 57 3.57 -5.71 -8.99
CA LEU A 57 4.49 -6.86 -8.77
C LEU A 57 4.46 -7.30 -7.29
N MET A 58 3.32 -7.85 -6.89
CA MET A 58 3.15 -8.59 -5.63
C MET A 58 3.55 -10.07 -5.75
N THR A 59 3.96 -10.55 -6.93
CA THR A 59 4.24 -11.99 -7.17
C THR A 59 5.44 -12.54 -6.37
N GLN A 60 6.31 -11.68 -5.82
CA GLN A 60 7.41 -12.11 -4.95
C GLN A 60 7.07 -12.11 -3.44
N LEU A 61 5.89 -11.65 -3.04
CA LEU A 61 5.39 -11.77 -1.64
C LEU A 61 4.37 -12.92 -1.48
N GLN A 62 4.02 -13.62 -2.56
CA GLN A 62 3.00 -14.67 -2.64
C GLN A 62 3.36 -16.02 -1.97
N GLY A 63 4.33 -16.06 -1.05
CA GLY A 63 4.46 -17.20 -0.14
C GLY A 63 3.31 -17.33 0.88
N VAL A 64 2.41 -16.33 0.94
CA VAL A 64 1.43 -16.17 2.05
C VAL A 64 -0.04 -16.12 1.61
N GLY A 65 -0.36 -16.43 0.35
CA GLY A 65 -1.76 -16.66 -0.09
C GLY A 65 -2.70 -15.42 -0.07
N LEU A 66 -2.16 -14.21 -0.08
CA LEU A 66 -2.94 -12.97 -0.12
C LEU A 66 -2.97 -12.41 -1.55
N GLY A 67 -4.18 -12.27 -2.12
CA GLY A 67 -4.40 -11.59 -3.41
C GLY A 67 -3.96 -10.13 -3.38
N THR A 68 -3.74 -9.54 -4.56
CA THR A 68 -3.16 -8.20 -4.74
C THR A 68 -4.09 -7.08 -4.21
N PRO A 69 -3.73 -6.34 -3.14
CA PRO A 69 -4.55 -5.25 -2.62
C PRO A 69 -4.30 -3.98 -3.41
N LYS A 70 -5.31 -3.51 -4.15
CA LYS A 70 -5.32 -2.16 -4.72
C LYS A 70 -5.68 -1.16 -3.62
N LEU A 71 -5.05 0.01 -3.57
CA LEU A 71 -5.42 1.05 -2.59
C LEU A 71 -6.80 1.66 -2.90
N THR A 72 -7.57 1.20 -3.88
CA THR A 72 -8.98 1.60 -4.04
C THR A 72 -9.94 0.55 -3.52
N GLU A 73 -9.45 -0.66 -3.22
CA GLU A 73 -10.27 -1.78 -2.78
C GLU A 73 -10.24 -1.91 -1.24
N PRO A 74 -11.30 -2.49 -0.63
CA PRO A 74 -11.30 -2.78 0.79
C PRO A 74 -10.14 -3.71 1.16
N ASN A 75 -9.52 -3.47 2.32
CA ASN A 75 -8.50 -4.38 2.83
C ASN A 75 -9.13 -5.78 3.07
N PRO A 76 -8.60 -6.87 2.49
CA PRO A 76 -9.16 -8.22 2.64
C PRO A 76 -9.16 -8.75 4.08
N THR A 77 -8.50 -8.06 5.02
CA THR A 77 -8.54 -8.39 6.45
C THR A 77 -9.71 -7.76 7.22
N THR A 78 -10.54 -6.92 6.57
CA THR A 78 -11.75 -6.38 7.18
C THR A 78 -12.89 -7.41 7.04
N LYS A 79 -13.10 -8.24 8.07
CA LYS A 79 -14.38 -8.94 8.23
C LYS A 79 -15.39 -7.98 8.86
N ASN A 80 -16.55 -7.83 8.22
CA ASN A 80 -17.75 -7.26 8.83
C ASN A 80 -18.21 -8.09 10.03
#